data_AF-A0A388NYT5-F1
#
_entry.id   AF-A0A388NYT5-F1
#
_cell.length_a   1.000
_cell.length_b   1.000
_cell.length_c   1.000
_cell.angle_alpha   90.00
_cell.angle_beta   90.00
_cell.angle_gamma   90.00
#
_symmetry.space_group_name_H-M   'P 1'
#
loop_
_entity.id
_entity.type
_entity.pdbx_description
1 polymer ?
#
loop_
_entity_poly.entity_id
_entity_poly.type
_entity_poly.pdbx_seq_one_letter_code
_entity_poly.pdbx_strand_id
1 'polypeptide(L)' 'MITSSLDGIAGLGAARAAKLIKAMGSVTAVKQASLEDLALLSWLPESVAKAVYQRFHP' A
#
# COMPACT_ATOMS: atom_id res chain seq x y z
N MET A 1 0.65 9.05 13.72
CA MET A 1 -0.25 7.88 13.76
C MET A 1 -0.76 7.63 12.35
N ILE A 2 -0.27 6.59 11.65
CA ILE A 2 -0.79 6.21 10.32
C ILE A 2 -2.02 5.34 10.59
N THR A 3 -3.18 5.98 10.69
CA THR A 3 -4.41 5.37 11.18
C THR A 3 -5.06 4.47 10.11
N SER A 4 -5.19 3.19 10.47
CA SER A 4 -6.26 2.22 10.15
C SER A 4 -6.60 1.86 8.70
N SER A 5 -6.17 2.61 7.69
CA SER A 5 -6.53 2.28 6.30
C SER A 5 -5.65 1.18 5.72
N LEU A 6 -4.37 1.19 6.08
CA LEU A 6 -3.39 0.20 5.64
C LEU A 6 -3.18 -0.92 6.67
N ASP A 7 -3.75 -0.74 7.86
CA ASP A 7 -3.65 -1.69 8.96
C ASP A 7 -4.66 -2.83 8.74
N GLY A 8 -4.19 -4.08 8.82
CA GLY A 8 -5.00 -5.28 8.56
C GLY A 8 -4.89 -5.85 7.13
N ILE A 9 -4.09 -5.25 6.25
CA ILE A 9 -3.78 -5.86 4.95
C ILE A 9 -2.77 -7.00 5.16
N ALA A 10 -3.14 -8.22 4.75
CA ALA A 10 -2.27 -9.39 4.87
C ALA A 10 -0.93 -9.18 4.14
N GLY A 11 0.19 -9.25 4.87
CA GLY A 11 1.54 -9.05 4.33
C GLY A 11 2.02 -7.59 4.27
N LEU A 12 1.13 -6.60 4.47
CA LEU A 12 1.48 -5.19 4.62
C LEU A 12 1.56 -4.82 6.10
N GLY A 13 2.74 -5.04 6.71
CA GLY A 13 2.99 -4.56 8.07
C GLY A 13 3.15 -3.04 8.13
N ALA A 14 3.07 -2.47 9.34
CA ALA A 14 3.21 -1.03 9.59
C ALA A 14 4.48 -0.42 8.97
N ALA A 15 5.60 -1.15 8.96
CA ALA A 15 6.85 -0.71 8.34
C ALA A 15 6.73 -0.52 6.82
N ARG A 16 6.04 -1.44 6.12
CA ARG A 16 5.80 -1.33 4.67
C ARG A 16 4.78 -0.25 4.37
N ALA A 17 3.72 -0.14 5.15
CA ALA A 17 2.73 0.93 5.01
C ALA A 17 3.38 2.32 5.13
N ALA A 18 4.22 2.54 6.14
CA ALA A 18 4.96 3.79 6.31
C ALA A 18 5.90 4.07 5.12
N LYS A 19 6.56 3.04 4.60
CA LYS A 19 7.45 3.15 3.44
C LYS A 19 6.68 3.46 2.14
N LEU A 20 5.48 2.88 2.00
CA LEU A 20 4.55 3.13 0.90
C LEU A 20 4.08 4.58 0.91
N ILE A 21 3.65 5.08 2.07
CA ILE A 21 3.27 6.48 2.26
C ILE A 21 4.45 7.41 1.97
N LYS A 22 5.66 7.03 2.38
CA LYS A 22 6.86 7.83 2.10
C LYS A 22 7.22 7.83 0.61
N ALA A 23 7.03 6.71 -0.09
CA ALA A 23 7.27 6.60 -1.53
C ALA A 23 6.22 7.36 -2.36
N MET A 24 4.95 7.24 -1.98
CA MET A 24 3.82 7.88 -2.68
C MET A 24 3.48 9.29 -2.14
N GLY A 25 4.16 9.74 -1.08
CA GLY A 25 3.95 11.01 -0.40
C GLY A 25 2.80 11.04 0.61
N SER A 26 1.73 10.26 0.43
CA SER A 26 0.55 10.31 1.32
C SER A 26 -0.27 9.02 1.33
N VAL A 27 -1.03 8.80 2.40
CA VAL A 27 -1.98 7.66 2.49
C VAL A 27 -3.04 7.74 1.39
N THR A 28 -3.48 8.94 1.03
CA THR A 28 -4.46 9.14 -0.06
C THR A 28 -3.89 8.74 -1.41
N ALA A 29 -2.63 9.08 -1.69
CA ALA A 29 -1.94 8.66 -2.91
C ALA A 29 -1.84 7.14 -2.98
N VAL A 30 -1.53 6.47 -1.86
CA VAL A 30 -1.57 5.01 -1.76
C VAL A 30 -2.95 4.42 -2.06
N LYS A 31 -4.02 5.05 -1.58
CA LYS A 31 -5.40 4.58 -1.83
C LYS A 31 -5.80 4.72 -3.30
N GLN A 32 -5.36 5.80 -3.94
CA GLN A 32 -5.61 6.05 -5.36
C GLN A 32 -4.59 5.36 -6.27
N ALA A 33 -3.56 4.75 -5.71
CA ALA A 33 -2.54 4.03 -6.44
C ALA A 33 -3.16 2.88 -7.24
N SER A 34 -2.74 2.77 -8.49
CA SER A 34 -3.01 1.60 -9.32
C SER A 34 -2.17 0.42 -8.85
N LEU A 35 -2.61 -0.80 -9.16
CA LEU A 35 -1.79 -2.01 -8.94
C LEU A 35 -0.42 -1.88 -9.61
N GLU A 36 -0.37 -1.26 -10.79
CA GLU A 36 0.87 -0.97 -11.53
C GLU A 36 1.82 -0.05 -10.74
N ASP A 37 1.32 1.04 -10.15
CA ASP A 37 2.12 1.95 -9.29
C ASP A 37 2.70 1.22 -8.07
N LEU A 38 1.90 0.33 -7.48
CA LEU A 38 2.35 -0.51 -6.37
C LEU A 38 3.36 -1.57 -6.83
N ALA A 39 3.19 -2.14 -8.02
CA ALA A 39 4.09 -3.14 -8.60
C ALA A 39 5.41 -2.54 -9.09
N LEU A 40 5.44 -1.24 -9.44
CA LEU A 40 6.68 -0.50 -9.75
C LEU A 40 7.61 -0.40 -8.55
N LEU A 41 7.10 -0.55 -7.32
CA LEU A 41 7.90 -0.54 -6.11
C LEU A 41 8.68 -1.85 -5.99
N SER A 42 9.96 -1.84 -6.36
CA SER A 42 10.84 -3.02 -6.38
C SER A 42 11.01 -3.72 -5.01
N TRP A 43 10.63 -3.05 -3.92
CA TRP A 43 10.67 -3.59 -2.55
C TRP A 43 9.32 -4.17 -2.09
N LEU A 44 8.25 -3.98 -2.86
CA LEU A 44 6.90 -4.41 -2.55
C LEU A 44 6.57 -5.69 -3.34
N PRO A 45 6.24 -6.80 -2.68
CA PRO A 45 5.80 -8.00 -3.38
C PRO A 45 4.45 -7.77 -4.07
N GLU A 46 4.25 -8.38 -5.24
CA GLU A 46 2.97 -8.34 -5.96
C GLU A 46 1.80 -8.82 -5.11
N SER A 47 1.98 -9.86 -4.27
CA SER A 47 0.92 -10.33 -3.38
C SER A 47 0.44 -9.24 -2.42
N VAL A 48 1.36 -8.40 -1.95
CA VAL A 48 1.03 -7.28 -1.06
C VAL A 48 0.41 -6.14 -1.86
N ALA A 49 0.97 -5.79 -3.03
CA ALA A 49 0.41 -4.79 -3.93
C ALA A 49 -1.05 -5.08 -4.28
N LYS A 50 -1.35 -6.34 -4.61
CA LYS A 50 -2.70 -6.81 -4.90
C LYS A 50 -3.61 -6.73 -3.68
N ALA A 51 -3.14 -7.13 -2.49
CA ALA A 51 -3.92 -7.04 -1.26
C ALA A 51 -4.24 -5.58 -0.88
N VAL A 52 -3.30 -4.65 -1.10
CA VAL A 52 -3.53 -3.20 -0.93
C VAL A 52 -4.57 -2.72 -1.92
N TYR A 53 -4.40 -3.04 -3.21
CA TYR A 53 -5.31 -2.61 -4.27
C TYR A 53 -6.74 -3.12 -4.03
N GLN A 54 -6.91 -4.42 -3.76
CA GLN A 54 -8.22 -5.02 -3.44
C GLN A 54 -8.88 -4.42 -2.20
N ARG A 55 -8.11 -3.89 -1.25
CA ARG A 55 -8.67 -3.26 -0.05
C ARG A 55 -9.35 -1.92 -0.35
N PHE A 56 -8.87 -1.19 -1.36
CA PHE A 56 -9.36 0.14 -1.71
C PHE A 56 -10.20 0.18 -2.99
N HIS A 57 -10.11 -0.85 -3.83
CA HIS A 57 -10.84 -1.02 -5.09
C HIS A 57 -11.60 -2.36 -5.08
N PRO A 58 -12.77 -2.44 -4.41
CA PRO A 58 -13.63 -3.63 -4.41
C PRO A 58 -14.36 -3.84 -5.75
#